data_AF-A0A955LZT3-F1
#
_entry.id   AF-A0A955LZT3-F1
#
_cell.length_a   1.000
_cell.length_b   1.000
_cell.length_c   1.000
_cell.angle_alpha   90.00
_cell.angle_beta   90.00
_cell.angle_gamma   90.00
#
_symmetry.space_group_name_H-M   'P 1'
#
loop_
_entity.id
_entity.type
_entity.pdbx_description
1 polymer ?
#
loop_
_entity_poly.entity_id
_entity_poly.type
_entity_poly.pdbx_seq_one_letter_code
_entity_poly.pdbx_strand_id
1 'polypeptide(L)'
;FAAVLSYYIHQNQIMWNRTQLGIAIQGAVLGGAYSLKDDLIASCGILFVGIVLWVILWRIIERDREIRDINKKLLDQLASALAAEEDNPDITFVLGKPPENFPLATAHEMLKFVFIFLLWVDIFLGIYIVIKAQIS
;
A
#
# COMPACT_ATOMS: atom_id res chain seq x y z
N PHE A 1 -0.02 -25.10 10.94
CA PHE A 1 0.94 -24.50 9.97
C PHE A 1 0.27 -24.05 8.68
N ALA A 2 -0.40 -24.93 7.91
CA ALA A 2 -1.06 -24.56 6.64
C ALA A 2 -2.07 -23.38 6.77
N ALA A 3 -2.84 -23.34 7.86
CA ALA A 3 -3.78 -22.24 8.14
C ALA A 3 -3.08 -20.88 8.35
N VAL A 4 -1.90 -20.88 8.98
CA VAL A 4 -1.11 -19.66 9.26
C VAL A 4 -0.42 -19.15 8.00
N LEU A 5 0.18 -20.05 7.22
CA LEU A 5 0.79 -19.69 5.95
C LEU A 5 -0.26 -19.17 4.96
N SER A 6 -1.44 -19.83 4.91
CA SER A 6 -2.59 -19.38 4.13
C SER A 6 -3.06 -17.99 4.57
N TYR A 7 -3.10 -17.72 5.88
CA TYR A 7 -3.46 -16.41 6.41
C TYR A 7 -2.47 -15.31 5.97
N TYR A 8 -1.17 -15.59 6.00
CA TYR A 8 -0.14 -14.66 5.54
C TYR A 8 -0.20 -14.36 4.05
N ILE A 9 -0.35 -15.38 3.23
CA ILE A 9 -0.49 -15.23 1.77
C ILE A 9 -1.75 -14.43 1.46
N HIS A 10 -2.85 -14.72 2.17
CA HIS A 10 -4.11 -14.00 2.01
C HIS A 10 -3.98 -12.51 2.39
N GLN A 11 -3.32 -12.19 3.51
CA GLN A 11 -3.07 -10.79 3.88
C GLN A 11 -2.24 -10.04 2.83
N ASN A 12 -1.21 -10.67 2.27
CA ASN A 12 -0.41 -10.07 1.21
C ASN A 12 -1.22 -9.82 -0.07
N GLN A 13 -2.12 -10.74 -0.44
CA GLN A 13 -3.03 -10.56 -1.57
C GLN A 13 -3.98 -9.38 -1.35
N ILE A 14 -4.51 -9.22 -0.14
CA ILE A 14 -5.38 -8.08 0.20
C ILE A 14 -4.62 -6.76 0.08
N MET A 15 -3.40 -6.69 0.61
CA MET A 15 -2.56 -5.48 0.50
C MET A 15 -2.27 -5.14 -0.97
N TRP A 16 -1.91 -6.13 -1.77
CA TRP A 16 -1.65 -5.94 -3.20
C TRP A 16 -2.89 -5.44 -3.96
N ASN A 17 -4.06 -6.03 -3.70
CA ASN A 17 -5.32 -5.59 -4.31
C ASN A 17 -5.65 -4.13 -3.93
N ARG A 18 -5.40 -3.73 -2.68
CA ARG A 18 -5.58 -2.33 -2.22
C ARG A 18 -4.61 -1.38 -2.92
N THR A 19 -3.37 -1.79 -3.17
CA THR A 19 -2.40 -1.02 -3.97
C THR A 19 -2.88 -0.84 -5.41
N GLN A 20 -3.37 -1.91 -6.06
CA GLN A 20 -3.90 -1.84 -7.42
C GLN A 20 -5.11 -0.89 -7.51
N LEU A 21 -6.03 -0.99 -6.54
CA LEU A 21 -7.17 -0.07 -6.44
C LEU A 21 -6.71 1.38 -6.28
N GLY A 22 -5.68 1.60 -5.47
CA GLY A 22 -5.07 2.92 -5.34
C GLY A 22 -4.56 3.46 -6.67
N ILE A 23 -3.75 2.69 -7.40
CA ILE A 23 -3.21 3.09 -8.70
C ILE A 23 -4.35 3.41 -9.68
N ALA A 24 -5.43 2.61 -9.67
CA ALA A 24 -6.59 2.84 -10.52
C ALA A 24 -7.31 4.16 -10.18
N ILE A 25 -7.51 4.46 -8.90
CA ILE A 25 -8.10 5.72 -8.45
C ILE A 25 -7.25 6.90 -8.88
N GLN A 26 -5.93 6.82 -8.71
CA GLN A 26 -5.02 7.88 -9.13
C GLN A 26 -5.02 8.09 -10.65
N GLY A 27 -5.03 7.01 -11.44
CA GLY A 27 -5.21 7.10 -12.88
C GLY A 27 -6.53 7.79 -13.27
N ALA A 28 -7.63 7.48 -12.57
CA ALA A 28 -8.92 8.10 -12.81
C ALA A 28 -8.96 9.59 -12.41
N VAL A 29 -8.34 9.96 -11.30
CA VAL A 29 -8.23 11.35 -10.82
C VAL A 29 -7.44 12.19 -11.82
N LEU A 30 -6.26 11.73 -12.23
CA LEU A 30 -5.41 12.42 -13.20
C LEU A 30 -6.09 12.54 -14.56
N GLY A 31 -6.72 11.46 -15.03
CA GLY A 31 -7.48 11.45 -16.29
C GLY A 31 -8.69 12.39 -16.24
N GLY A 32 -9.44 12.38 -15.13
CA GLY A 32 -10.60 13.23 -14.91
C GLY A 32 -10.23 14.71 -14.83
N ALA A 33 -9.20 15.05 -14.05
CA ALA A 33 -8.69 16.41 -13.95
C ALA A 33 -8.20 16.93 -15.31
N TYR A 34 -7.47 16.10 -16.07
CA TYR A 34 -7.00 16.50 -17.41
C TYR A 34 -8.15 16.69 -18.40
N SER A 35 -9.19 15.85 -18.35
CA SER A 35 -10.36 15.98 -19.23
C SER A 35 -11.17 17.24 -18.95
N LEU A 36 -11.14 17.75 -17.72
CA LEU A 36 -11.89 18.93 -17.28
C LEU A 36 -10.99 20.17 -17.13
N LYS A 37 -9.83 20.17 -17.79
CA LYS A 37 -8.84 21.27 -17.72
C LYS A 37 -9.39 22.66 -18.06
N ASP A 38 -10.50 22.73 -18.79
CA ASP A 38 -11.12 23.99 -19.20
C ASP A 38 -12.09 24.54 -18.12
N ASP A 39 -12.55 23.70 -17.19
CA ASP A 39 -13.32 24.11 -16.00
C ASP A 39 -12.45 23.96 -14.76
N LEU A 40 -11.89 25.09 -14.30
CA LEU A 40 -11.00 25.15 -13.15
C LEU A 40 -11.65 24.58 -11.88
N ILE A 41 -12.93 24.86 -11.66
CA ILE A 41 -13.62 24.46 -10.42
C ILE A 41 -13.81 22.94 -10.41
N ALA A 42 -14.28 22.38 -11.53
CA ALA A 42 -14.47 20.94 -11.66
C ALA A 42 -13.15 20.17 -11.56
N SER A 43 -12.09 20.66 -12.22
CA SER A 43 -10.77 20.02 -12.17
C SER A 43 -10.16 20.07 -10.78
N CYS A 44 -10.18 21.22 -10.11
CA CYS A 44 -9.71 21.34 -8.73
C CYS A 44 -10.53 20.46 -7.77
N GLY A 45 -11.84 20.35 -7.98
CA GLY A 45 -12.71 19.47 -7.21
C GLY A 45 -12.31 18.00 -7.31
N ILE A 46 -12.03 17.51 -8.53
CA ILE A 46 -11.60 16.11 -8.74
C ILE A 46 -10.24 15.84 -8.11
N LEU A 47 -9.27 16.74 -8.26
CA LEU A 47 -7.97 16.61 -7.61
C LEU A 47 -8.10 16.57 -6.08
N PHE A 48 -8.95 17.43 -5.50
CA PHE A 48 -9.19 17.43 -4.06
C PHE A 48 -9.82 16.12 -3.58
N VAL A 49 -10.86 15.62 -4.27
CA VAL A 49 -11.48 14.33 -3.96
C VAL A 49 -10.46 13.19 -4.09
N GLY A 50 -9.62 13.24 -5.12
CA GLY A 50 -8.54 12.29 -5.32
C GLY A 50 -7.55 12.23 -4.16
N ILE A 51 -7.09 13.40 -3.69
CA ILE A 51 -6.20 13.50 -2.52
C ILE A 51 -6.87 12.91 -1.26
N VAL A 52 -8.15 13.22 -1.03
CA VAL A 52 -8.89 12.68 0.13
C VAL A 52 -8.98 11.15 0.06
N LEU A 53 -9.38 10.59 -1.08
CA LEU A 53 -9.44 9.14 -1.28
C LEU A 53 -8.07 8.48 -1.13
N TRP A 54 -7.03 9.15 -1.61
CA TRP A 54 -5.64 8.70 -1.49
C TRP A 54 -5.19 8.61 -0.03
N VAL A 55 -5.48 9.64 0.78
CA VAL A 55 -5.16 9.66 2.21
C VAL A 55 -5.93 8.58 2.97
N ILE A 56 -7.21 8.35 2.63
CA ILE A 56 -8.02 7.28 3.24
C ILE A 56 -7.39 5.91 2.95
N LEU A 57 -7.03 5.65 1.69
CA LEU A 57 -6.37 4.39 1.32
C LEU A 57 -5.02 4.21 2.02
N TRP A 58 -4.23 5.27 2.13
CA TRP A 58 -2.98 5.23 2.88
C TRP A 58 -3.19 4.80 4.33
N ARG A 59 -4.15 5.41 5.02
CA ARG A 59 -4.47 5.06 6.41
C ARG A 59 -4.92 3.60 6.55
N ILE A 60 -5.68 3.11 5.59
CA ILE A 60 -6.14 1.72 5.55
C ILE A 60 -4.94 0.77 5.38
N ILE A 61 -4.00 1.10 4.50
CA ILE A 61 -2.79 0.30 4.25
C ILE A 61 -1.88 0.30 5.48
N GLU A 62 -1.69 1.45 6.14
CA GLU A 62 -0.86 1.53 7.35
C GLU A 62 -1.50 0.75 8.51
N ARG A 63 -2.82 0.81 8.66
CA ARG A 63 -3.53 0.00 9.67
C ARG A 63 -3.37 -1.51 9.41
N ASP A 64 -3.52 -1.95 8.15
CA ASP A 64 -3.30 -3.35 7.79
C ASP A 64 -1.86 -3.80 8.11
N ARG A 65 -0.89 -2.90 7.93
CA ARG A 65 0.50 -3.14 8.26
C ARG A 65 0.70 -3.33 9.76
N GLU A 66 0.15 -2.44 10.59
CA GLU A 66 0.22 -2.57 12.05
C GLU A 66 -0.37 -3.91 12.52
N ILE A 67 -1.52 -4.31 11.97
CA ILE A 67 -2.17 -5.58 12.30
C ILE A 67 -1.29 -6.77 11.89
N ARG A 68 -0.69 -6.73 10.69
CA ARG A 68 0.23 -7.78 10.23
C ARG A 68 1.45 -7.88 11.13
N ASP A 69 2.05 -6.76 11.51
CA ASP A 69 3.27 -6.74 12.32
C ASP A 69 3.01 -7.23 13.76
N ILE A 70 1.82 -6.95 14.32
CA ILE A 70 1.37 -7.54 15.59
C ILE A 70 1.19 -9.05 15.46
N ASN A 71 0.49 -9.51 14.43
CA ASN A 71 0.26 -10.93 14.20
C ASN A 71 1.55 -11.70 13.91
N LYS A 72 2.53 -11.06 13.27
CA LYS A 72 3.87 -11.62 13.06
C LYS A 72 4.56 -11.96 14.37
N LYS A 73 4.58 -11.01 15.31
CA LYS A 73 5.22 -11.22 16.62
C LYS A 73 4.57 -12.36 17.41
N LEU A 74 3.24 -12.44 17.38
CA LEU A 74 2.50 -13.53 18.01
C LEU A 74 2.84 -14.89 17.39
N LEU A 75 3.01 -14.92 16.07
CA LEU A 75 3.39 -16.14 15.35
C LEU A 75 4.83 -16.56 15.60
N ASP A 76 5.77 -15.63 15.70
CA ASP A 76 7.15 -15.92 16.07
C ASP A 76 7.23 -16.46 17.51
N GLN A 77 6.43 -15.91 18.43
CA GLN A 77 6.33 -16.40 19.80
C GLN A 77 5.73 -17.81 19.88
N LEU A 78 4.62 -18.07 19.16
CA LEU A 78 4.03 -19.41 19.08
C LEU A 78 5.00 -20.44 18.47
N ALA A 79 5.72 -20.06 17.40
CA ALA A 79 6.73 -20.92 16.78
C ALA A 79 7.87 -21.25 17.77
N SER A 80 8.34 -20.25 18.53
CA SER A 80 9.38 -20.48 19.55
C SER A 80 8.89 -21.34 20.73
N ALA A 81 7.62 -21.23 21.13
CA ALA A 81 7.05 -22.03 22.21
C ALA A 81 6.86 -23.50 21.78
N LEU A 82 6.36 -23.73 20.58
CA LEU A 82 6.25 -25.08 19.98
C LEU A 82 7.63 -25.73 19.81
N ALA A 83 8.63 -24.97 19.37
CA ALA A 83 10.00 -25.47 19.24
C ALA A 83 10.68 -25.77 20.59
N ALA A 84 10.20 -25.19 21.70
CA ALA A 84 10.71 -25.46 23.04
C ALA A 84 10.03 -26.66 23.73
N GLU A 85 8.82 -27.01 23.30
CA GLU A 85 8.04 -28.14 23.83
C GLU A 85 8.37 -29.46 23.14
N GLU A 86 8.87 -29.41 21.90
CA GLU A 86 9.23 -30.57 21.09
C GLU A 86 10.77 -30.75 21.09
N ASP A 87 11.31 -31.57 22.01
CA ASP A 87 12.73 -31.97 22.12
C ASP A 87 13.18 -32.85 20.94
N ASN A 88 13.05 -32.32 19.72
CA ASN A 88 13.42 -32.99 18.49
C ASN A 88 14.24 -32.04 17.61
N PRO A 89 15.58 -32.20 17.57
CA PRO A 89 16.50 -31.25 16.94
C PRO A 89 16.42 -31.20 15.40
N ASP A 90 15.64 -32.10 14.77
CA ASP A 90 15.46 -32.12 13.31
C ASP A 90 14.32 -31.23 12.81
N ILE A 91 13.48 -30.71 13.69
CA ILE A 91 12.60 -29.59 13.34
C ILE A 91 13.33 -28.32 13.74
N THR A 92 14.46 -28.06 13.09
CA THR A 92 14.94 -26.68 12.95
C THR A 92 13.81 -25.94 12.24
N PHE A 93 12.91 -25.36 13.05
CA PHE A 93 11.82 -24.48 12.69
C PHE A 93 12.44 -23.19 12.14
N VAL A 94 13.11 -23.33 11.00
CA VAL A 94 13.33 -22.27 10.06
C VAL A 94 11.92 -22.00 9.56
N LEU A 95 11.19 -21.11 10.25
CA LEU A 95 10.17 -20.23 9.67
C LEU A 95 10.71 -19.91 8.28
N GLY A 96 10.27 -20.69 7.27
CA GLY A 96 11.04 -20.89 6.04
C GLY A 96 11.51 -19.53 5.62
N LYS A 97 12.82 -19.27 5.79
CA LYS A 97 13.39 -17.93 5.74
C LYS A 97 12.77 -17.37 4.46
N PRO A 98 11.88 -16.35 4.54
CA PRO A 98 11.18 -15.89 3.34
C PRO A 98 12.28 -15.75 2.32
N PRO A 99 12.15 -16.34 1.11
CA PRO A 99 13.27 -16.50 0.20
C PRO A 99 14.07 -15.21 0.24
N GLU A 100 15.39 -15.25 0.44
CA GLU A 100 16.19 -14.03 0.73
C GLU A 100 15.95 -12.88 -0.26
N ASN A 101 15.34 -13.21 -1.41
CA ASN A 101 14.93 -12.35 -2.50
C ASN A 101 13.41 -12.05 -2.58
N PHE A 102 12.58 -12.38 -1.59
CA PHE A 102 11.16 -11.99 -1.58
C PHE A 102 11.11 -10.51 -1.19
N PRO A 103 10.89 -9.59 -2.14
CA PRO A 103 11.08 -8.17 -1.93
C PRO A 103 9.83 -7.61 -1.25
N LEU A 104 9.32 -8.26 -0.20
CA LEU A 104 8.15 -7.81 0.53
C LEU A 104 8.48 -6.54 1.30
N ALA A 105 9.57 -6.48 2.06
CA ALA A 105 9.99 -5.24 2.71
C ALA A 105 10.26 -4.12 1.69
N THR A 106 10.88 -4.47 0.56
CA THR A 106 11.20 -3.55 -0.54
C THR A 106 9.95 -3.02 -1.25
N ALA A 107 8.96 -3.87 -1.54
CA ALA A 107 7.72 -3.47 -2.21
C ALA A 107 6.90 -2.48 -1.38
N HIS A 108 6.91 -2.60 -0.04
CA HIS A 108 6.22 -1.67 0.84
C HIS A 108 6.94 -0.31 0.93
N GLU A 109 8.27 -0.28 0.98
CA GLU A 109 9.01 0.99 0.91
C GLU A 109 8.83 1.65 -0.46
N MET A 110 8.83 0.87 -1.54
CA MET A 110 8.48 1.36 -2.88
C MET A 110 7.06 1.93 -2.93
N LEU A 111 6.10 1.34 -2.21
CA LEU A 111 4.74 1.86 -2.14
C LEU A 111 4.70 3.27 -1.51
N LYS A 112 5.51 3.53 -0.47
CA LYS A 112 5.62 4.88 0.12
C LYS A 112 6.15 5.89 -0.90
N PHE A 113 7.18 5.51 -1.64
CA PHE A 113 7.73 6.35 -2.70
C PHE A 113 6.71 6.63 -3.80
N VAL A 114 5.98 5.62 -4.25
CA VAL A 114 4.88 5.78 -5.21
C VAL A 114 3.81 6.72 -4.65
N PHE A 115 3.49 6.61 -3.37
CA PHE A 115 2.53 7.49 -2.68
C PHE A 115 2.96 8.95 -2.71
N ILE A 116 4.19 9.24 -2.32
CA ILE A 116 4.75 10.60 -2.29
C ILE A 116 4.85 11.14 -3.72
N PHE A 117 5.33 10.30 -4.66
CA PHE A 117 5.48 10.67 -6.06
C PHE A 117 4.14 11.07 -6.68
N LEU A 118 3.09 10.27 -6.50
CA LEU A 118 1.76 10.58 -7.04
C LEU A 118 1.17 11.86 -6.43
N LEU A 119 1.40 12.10 -5.14
CA LEU A 119 0.97 13.33 -4.49
C LEU A 119 1.68 14.56 -5.08
N TRP A 120 2.96 14.45 -5.41
CA TRP A 120 3.67 15.48 -6.17
C TRP A 120 3.06 15.69 -7.56
N VAL A 121 2.73 14.62 -8.28
CA VAL A 121 2.07 14.72 -9.60
C VAL A 121 0.75 15.49 -9.50
N ASP A 122 -0.08 15.19 -8.49
CA ASP A 122 -1.34 15.90 -8.25
C ASP A 122 -1.11 17.41 -8.01
N ILE A 123 -0.10 17.77 -7.19
CA ILE A 123 0.25 19.17 -6.91
C ILE A 123 0.73 19.87 -8.19
N PHE A 124 1.66 19.27 -8.94
CA PHE A 124 2.19 19.86 -10.17
C PHE A 124 1.10 20.03 -11.23
N LEU A 125 0.20 19.05 -11.37
CA LEU A 125 -0.92 19.13 -12.29
C LEU A 125 -1.89 20.24 -11.89
N GLY A 126 -2.20 20.37 -10.60
CA GLY A 126 -3.01 21.45 -10.07
C GLY A 126 -2.41 22.83 -10.36
N ILE A 127 -1.12 23.02 -10.09
CA ILE A 127 -0.39 24.28 -10.40
C ILE A 127 -0.45 24.57 -11.91
N TYR A 128 -0.20 23.57 -12.75
CA TYR A 128 -0.24 23.73 -14.21
C TYR A 128 -1.61 24.21 -14.70
N ILE A 129 -2.69 23.62 -14.20
CA ILE A 129 -4.06 23.98 -14.58
C ILE A 129 -4.38 25.42 -14.15
N VAL A 130 -3.97 25.82 -12.93
CA VAL A 130 -4.16 27.19 -12.44
C VAL A 130 -3.40 28.21 -13.30
N ILE A 131 -2.12 27.95 -13.61
CA ILE A 131 -1.33 28.84 -14.45
C ILE A 131 -1.94 28.97 -15.85
N LYS A 132 -2.35 27.84 -16.45
CA LYS A 132 -2.98 27.84 -17.77
C LYS A 132 -4.27 28.66 -17.78
N ALA A 133 -5.09 28.55 -16.74
CA ALA A 133 -6.33 29.30 -16.61
C ALA A 133 -6.11 30.82 -16.43
N GLN A 134 -4.96 31.26 -15.91
CA GLN A 134 -4.63 32.70 -15.79
C GLN A 134 -4.12 33.32 -17.09
N ILE A 135 -3.64 32.50 -18.03
CA ILE A 135 -3.07 32.95 -19.31
C ILE A 135 -4.11 32.94 -20.44
N SER A 136 -5.20 32.19 -20.28
CA SER A 136 -6.32 32.11 -21.23
C SER A 136 -7.38 33.17 -20.97
#